data_AF-W7AQM5-F1
#
_entry.id   AF-W7AQM5-F1
#
_cell.length_a   1.000
_cell.length_b   1.000
_cell.length_c   1.000
_cell.angle_alpha   90.00
_cell.angle_beta   90.00
_cell.angle_gamma   90.00
#
_symmetry.space_group_name_H-M   'P 1'
#
loop_
_entity.id
_entity.type
_entity.pdbx_description
1 polymer ?
#
loop_
_entity_poly.entity_id
_entity_poly.type
_entity_poly.pdbx_seq_one_letter_code
_entity_poly.pdbx_strand_id
1 'polypeptide(L)' 'MRFFLQEAKRQGFINLKGHRSVGGMRASLYNAFPILGVEEFVHFMEGFAVKYKGGKIYV' A
#
# COMPACT_ATOMS: atom_id res chain seq x y z
N MET A 1 -7.54 -4.96 6.51
CA MET A 1 -7.72 -3.69 5.76
C MET A 1 -7.42 -2.44 6.60
N ARG A 2 -8.17 -2.16 7.68
CA ARG A 2 -7.97 -0.93 8.49
C ARG A 2 -6.55 -0.83 9.07
N PHE A 3 -5.99 -1.96 9.48
CA PHE A 3 -4.64 -2.05 10.01
C PHE A 3 -3.55 -1.69 8.98
N PHE A 4 -3.63 -2.23 7.75
CA PHE A 4 -2.72 -1.85 6.67
C PHE A 4 -2.80 -0.35 6.37
N LEU A 5 -4.01 0.21 6.25
CA LEU A 5 -4.18 1.65 6.00
C LEU A 5 -3.62 2.52 7.13
N GLN A 6 -3.68 2.05 8.38
CA GLN A 6 -3.06 2.76 9.52
C GLN A 6 -1.54 2.71 9.44
N GLU A 7 -0.95 1.54 9.19
CA GLU A 7 0.51 1.41 9.08
C GLU A 7 1.06 2.17 7.86
N ALA A 8 0.36 2.09 6.73
CA ALA A 8 0.68 2.84 5.52
C ALA A 8 0.65 4.36 5.81
N LYS A 9 -0.38 4.84 6.52
CA LYS A 9 -0.47 6.24 6.93
C LYS A 9 0.68 6.67 7.84
N ARG A 10 1.17 5.78 8.71
CA ARG A 10 2.36 6.07 9.56
C ARG A 10 3.64 6.22 8.75
N GLN A 11 3.72 5.56 7.60
CA GLN A 11 4.82 5.68 6.63
C GLN A 11 4.58 6.79 5.58
N GLY A 12 3.53 7.61 5.74
CA GLY A 12 3.20 8.69 4.82
C GLY A 12 2.36 8.29 3.60
N PHE A 13 2.06 7.01 3.41
CA PHE A 13 1.18 6.56 2.33
C PHE A 13 -0.30 6.77 2.69
N ILE A 14 -0.88 7.80 2.09
CA ILE A 14 -2.28 8.20 2.31
C ILE A 14 -3.15 7.91 1.07
N ASN A 15 -4.47 8.07 1.20
CA ASN A 15 -5.45 7.91 0.11
C ASN A 15 -5.50 6.52 -0.54
N LEU A 16 -5.05 5.48 0.17
CA LEU A 16 -5.04 4.10 -0.31
C LEU A 16 -6.37 3.34 -0.14
N LYS A 17 -7.38 3.93 0.50
CA LYS A 17 -8.66 3.24 0.74
C LYS A 17 -9.36 2.98 -0.60
N GLY A 18 -9.67 1.71 -0.88
CA GLY A 18 -10.35 1.32 -2.11
C GLY A 18 -11.79 1.82 -2.19
N HIS A 19 -12.38 1.71 -3.38
CA HIS A 19 -13.75 2.16 -3.63
C HIS A 19 -14.76 1.38 -2.77
N ARG A 20 -15.81 2.07 -2.31
CA ARG A 20 -16.81 1.52 -1.38
C ARG A 20 -17.46 0.21 -1.85
N SER A 21 -17.59 0.00 -3.15
CA SER A 21 -18.24 -1.18 -3.72
C SER A 21 -17.37 -2.45 -3.68
N VAL A 22 -16.05 -2.31 -3.69
CA VAL A 22 -15.11 -3.44 -3.75
C VAL A 22 -14.30 -3.60 -2.46
N GLY A 23 -14.31 -2.58 -1.60
CA GLY A 23 -13.47 -2.55 -0.42
C GLY A 23 -11.99 -2.50 -0.80
N GLY A 24 -11.14 -3.23 -0.07
CA GLY A 24 -9.74 -3.33 -0.46
C GLY A 24 -8.94 -2.04 -0.34
N MET A 25 -7.91 -1.95 -1.17
CA MET A 25 -6.97 -0.84 -1.27
C MET A 25 -6.77 -0.50 -2.74
N ARG A 26 -6.44 0.76 -3.03
CA ARG A 26 -6.12 1.24 -4.36
C ARG A 26 -5.01 2.28 -4.27
N ALA A 27 -3.87 2.01 -4.89
CA ALA A 27 -2.84 3.02 -5.12
C ALA A 27 -3.10 3.71 -6.45
N SER A 28 -3.18 5.03 -6.45
CA SER A 28 -3.36 5.84 -7.66
C SER A 28 -2.01 6.38 -8.12
N LEU A 29 -1.47 5.80 -9.19
CA LEU A 29 -0.14 6.13 -9.74
C LEU A 29 -0.30 7.01 -10.99
N TYR A 30 -0.57 8.30 -10.78
CA TYR A 30 -0.64 9.28 -11.88
C TYR A 30 0.76 9.68 -12.36
N ASN A 31 0.85 10.33 -13.52
CA ASN A 31 2.14 10.76 -14.12
C ASN A 31 3.01 11.61 -13.19
N ALA A 32 2.42 12.36 -12.27
CA ALA A 32 3.15 13.19 -11.30
C ALA A 32 3.68 12.41 -10.08
N PHE A 33 3.32 11.13 -9.94
CA PHE A 33 3.78 10.32 -8.83
C PHE A 33 5.22 9.82 -9.12
N PRO A 34 6.19 10.09 -8.24
CA PRO A 34 7.59 9.75 -8.50
C PRO A 34 7.82 8.24 -8.42
N ILE A 35 8.76 7.74 -9.24
CA ILE A 35 9.16 6.32 -9.22
C ILE A 35 9.67 5.89 -7.84
N LEU A 36 10.42 6.76 -7.17
CA LEU A 36 10.90 6.51 -5.80
C LEU A 36 9.74 6.25 -4.83
N GLY A 37 8.62 6.97 -4.98
CA GLY A 37 7.44 6.73 -4.16
C GLY A 37 6.79 5.38 -4.42
N VAL A 38 6.91 4.84 -5.63
CA VAL A 38 6.46 3.48 -5.98
C VAL A 38 7.37 2.45 -5.31
N GLU A 39 8.68 2.63 -5.42
CA GLU A 39 9.69 1.74 -4.82
C GLU A 39 9.55 1.67 -3.29
N GLU A 40 9.42 2.82 -2.63
CA GLU A 40 9.16 2.88 -1.19
C GLU A 40 7.83 2.21 -0.81
N PHE A 41 6.79 2.37 -1.64
CA PHE A 41 5.50 1.74 -1.39
C PHE A 41 5.58 0.21 -1.52
N VAL A 42 6.32 -0.31 -2.51
CA VAL A 42 6.56 -1.75 -2.67
C VAL A 42 7.35 -2.30 -1.49
N HIS A 43 8.44 -1.63 -1.07
CA HIS A 43 9.20 -2.05 0.11
C HIS A 43 8.35 -2.07 1.38
N PHE A 44 7.47 -1.09 1.56
CA PHE A 44 6.51 -1.09 2.66
C PHE A 44 5.57 -2.31 2.58
N MET A 45 5.03 -2.62 1.40
CA MET A 45 4.13 -3.76 1.20
C MET A 45 4.83 -5.09 1.52
N GLU A 46 6.05 -5.30 1.01
CA GLU A 46 6.85 -6.49 1.27
C GLU A 46 7.17 -6.65 2.77
N GLY A 47 7.64 -5.56 3.39
CA GLY A 47 7.92 -5.54 4.82
C GLY A 47 6.67 -5.82 5.66
N PHE A 48 5.52 -5.28 5.26
CA PHE A 48 4.24 -5.56 5.90
C PHE A 48 3.85 -7.04 5.77
N ALA A 49 3.98 -7.64 4.58
CA ALA A 49 3.65 -9.04 4.35
C ALA A 49 4.54 -9.98 5.19
N VAL A 50 5.85 -9.75 5.21
CA VAL A 50 6.79 -10.52 6.04
C VAL A 50 6.44 -10.40 7.53
N LYS A 51 6.21 -9.17 8.01
CA LYS A 51 5.96 -8.88 9.43
C LYS A 51 4.65 -9.49 9.93
N TYR A 52 3.63 -9.57 9.08
CA TYR A 52 2.28 -10.01 9.48
C TYR A 52 1.83 -11.33 8.84
N LYS A 53 2.77 -12.16 8.37
CA LYS A 53 2.54 -13.48 7.75
C LYS A 53 1.57 -13.45 6.55
N GLY A 54 1.63 -12.40 5.73
CA GLY A 54 1.03 -12.41 4.40
C GLY A 54 1.84 -13.30 3.46
N GLY A 55 1.18 -14.15 2.69
CA GLY A 55 1.83 -14.91 1.62
C GLY A 55 2.52 -14.01 0.60
N LYS A 56 3.32 -14.61 -0.30
CA LYS A 56 4.06 -13.89 -1.35
C LYS A 56 3.17 -12.87 -2.07
N ILE A 57 3.64 -11.63 -2.15
CA ILE A 57 3.04 -10.60 -2.99
C ILE A 57 3.43 -10.93 -4.43
N TYR A 58 2.44 -11.28 -5.25
CA TYR A 58 2.60 -11.34 -6.69
C TYR A 58 2.15 -9.98 -7.24
N VAL A 59 3.09 -9.24 -7.85
CA VAL A 59 2.80 -8.07 -8.67
C VAL A 59 2.33 -8.51 -10.05
#